data_AF-A0A7S3VYI0-F1
#
_entry.id   AF-A0A7S3VYI0-F1
#
_cell.length_a   1.000
_cell.length_b   1.000
_cell.length_c   1.000
_cell.angle_alpha   90.00
_cell.angle_beta   90.00
_cell.angle_gamma   90.00
#
_symmetry.space_group_name_H-M   'P 1'
#
loop_
_entity.id
_entity.type
_entity.pdbx_description
1 polymer ?
#
loop_
_entity_poly.entity_id
_entity_poly.type
_entity_poly.pdbx_seq_one_letter_code
_entity_poly.pdbx_strand_id
1 'polypeptide(L)'
;VAPAFFFPLMSRYDDPANTFRMLGEDCFLLEALLLTLAALLRGAAAYPCARPMARALCAFAWEMRHHAHPAVRRATLVALGAAAEALSAAVLLQELGGSLPDLQEWLQSVARDDVDPGCQQLAAACHSLLGAKVRAA
;
A
#
# COMPACT_ATOMS: atom_id res chain seq x y z
N VAL A 1 -13.81 -12.80 -9.97
CA VAL A 1 -12.70 -13.73 -9.61
C VAL A 1 -11.63 -13.02 -8.78
N ALA A 2 -11.03 -11.92 -9.24
CA ALA A 2 -9.97 -11.22 -8.48
C ALA A 2 -10.28 -10.92 -6.99
N PRO A 3 -11.48 -10.43 -6.60
CA PRO A 3 -11.84 -10.26 -5.19
C PRO A 3 -11.73 -11.54 -4.34
N ALA A 4 -12.08 -12.70 -4.91
CA ALA A 4 -12.09 -13.97 -4.20
C ALA A 4 -10.68 -14.50 -3.88
N PHE A 5 -9.63 -13.98 -4.55
CA PHE A 5 -8.24 -14.32 -4.26
C PHE A 5 -7.55 -13.21 -3.47
N PHE A 6 -7.87 -11.94 -3.75
CA PHE A 6 -7.21 -10.79 -3.15
C PHE A 6 -7.42 -10.67 -1.65
N PHE A 7 -8.67 -10.72 -1.18
CA PHE A 7 -8.99 -10.50 0.24
C PHE A 7 -8.54 -11.65 1.16
N PRO A 8 -8.66 -12.94 0.77
CA PRO A 8 -8.15 -14.02 1.61
C PRO A 8 -6.64 -13.96 1.85
N LEU A 9 -5.84 -13.47 0.88
CA LEU A 9 -4.39 -13.34 1.06
C LEU A 9 -3.98 -12.33 2.14
N MET A 10 -4.87 -11.38 2.45
CA MET A 10 -4.67 -10.38 3.50
C MET A 10 -5.25 -10.84 4.85
N SER A 11 -5.97 -11.95 4.86
CA SER A 11 -6.62 -12.48 6.05
C SER A 11 -5.71 -13.51 6.71
N ARG A 12 -5.50 -13.39 8.03
CA ARG A 12 -4.67 -14.33 8.82
C ARG A 12 -3.26 -14.56 8.27
N TYR A 13 -2.68 -13.53 7.63
CA TYR A 13 -1.37 -13.62 6.97
C TYR A 13 -0.21 -13.91 7.92
N ASP A 14 -0.37 -13.59 9.22
CA ASP A 14 0.63 -13.81 10.29
C ASP A 14 0.17 -14.84 11.34
N ASP A 15 -0.82 -15.67 11.03
CA ASP A 15 -1.30 -16.72 11.95
C ASP A 15 -0.42 -17.97 11.79
N PRO A 16 0.48 -18.29 12.73
CA PRO A 16 1.41 -19.43 12.59
C PRO A 16 0.71 -20.80 12.53
N ALA A 17 -0.58 -20.88 12.89
CA ALA A 17 -1.35 -22.11 12.73
C ALA A 17 -1.85 -22.31 11.28
N ASN A 18 -1.91 -21.25 10.48
CA ASN A 18 -2.39 -21.24 9.10
C ASN A 18 -1.31 -20.83 8.07
N THR A 19 -0.30 -20.07 8.49
CA THR A 19 0.73 -19.45 7.65
C THR A 19 2.09 -19.34 8.38
N PHE A 20 3.05 -18.65 7.75
CA PHE A 20 4.36 -18.29 8.31
C PHE A 20 4.30 -17.05 9.20
N ARG A 21 5.35 -16.78 9.99
CA ARG A 21 5.43 -15.58 10.87
C ARG A 21 5.91 -14.36 10.08
N MET A 22 5.03 -13.87 9.21
CA MET A 22 5.29 -12.80 8.24
C MET A 22 5.61 -11.43 8.87
N LEU A 23 5.17 -11.14 10.10
CA LEU A 23 5.56 -9.93 10.83
C LEU A 23 6.93 -10.06 11.53
N GLY A 24 7.48 -11.28 11.59
CA GLY A 24 8.73 -11.60 12.25
C GLY A 24 9.77 -12.15 11.29
N GLU A 25 10.17 -13.40 11.52
CA GLU A 25 11.26 -14.07 10.83
C GLU A 25 11.02 -14.29 9.32
N ASP A 26 9.76 -14.35 8.90
CA ASP A 26 9.37 -14.63 7.50
C ASP A 26 8.95 -13.36 6.73
N CYS A 27 9.46 -12.18 7.12
CA CYS A 27 9.03 -10.90 6.55
C CYS A 27 9.33 -10.72 5.05
N PHE A 28 10.19 -11.55 4.46
CA PHE A 28 10.39 -11.59 3.00
C PHE A 28 9.13 -12.06 2.26
N LEU A 29 8.30 -12.91 2.88
CA LEU A 29 7.01 -13.31 2.33
C LEU A 29 6.02 -12.15 2.39
N LEU A 30 6.07 -11.33 3.44
CA LEU A 30 5.24 -10.14 3.56
C LEU A 30 5.57 -9.11 2.48
N GLU A 31 6.85 -8.90 2.20
CA GLU A 31 7.30 -8.08 1.07
C GLU A 31 6.72 -8.61 -0.26
N ALA A 32 6.92 -9.90 -0.55
CA ALA A 32 6.43 -10.51 -1.77
C ALA A 32 4.88 -10.43 -1.89
N LEU A 33 4.17 -10.58 -0.78
CA LEU A 33 2.72 -10.45 -0.70
C LEU A 33 2.27 -9.02 -1.06
N LEU A 34 2.85 -7.99 -0.43
CA LEU A 34 2.53 -6.59 -0.72
C LEU A 34 2.76 -6.25 -2.20
N LEU A 35 3.90 -6.67 -2.76
CA LEU A 35 4.21 -6.45 -4.18
C LEU A 35 3.23 -7.17 -5.11
N THR A 36 2.83 -8.40 -4.76
CA THR A 36 1.86 -9.18 -5.53
C THR A 36 0.49 -8.51 -5.53
N LEU A 37 0.02 -8.06 -4.37
CA LEU A 37 -1.26 -7.35 -4.27
C LEU A 37 -1.24 -6.04 -5.06
N ALA A 38 -0.14 -5.29 -4.99
CA ALA A 38 0.04 -4.08 -5.80
C ALA A 38 -0.04 -4.37 -7.30
N ALA A 39 0.61 -5.44 -7.77
CA ALA A 39 0.56 -5.86 -9.18
C ALA A 39 -0.86 -6.29 -9.62
N LEU A 40 -1.55 -7.06 -8.78
CA LEU A 40 -2.94 -7.48 -9.05
C LEU A 40 -3.88 -6.27 -9.14
N LEU A 41 -3.73 -5.29 -8.27
CA LEU A 41 -4.52 -4.07 -8.31
C LEU A 41 -4.27 -3.27 -9.59
N ARG A 42 -3.00 -3.10 -10.00
CA ARG A 42 -2.66 -2.43 -11.27
C ARG A 42 -3.29 -3.13 -12.46
N GLY A 43 -3.23 -4.46 -12.51
CA GLY A 43 -3.89 -5.26 -13.56
C GLY A 43 -5.42 -5.14 -13.53
N ALA A 44 -6.00 -4.91 -12.36
CA ALA A 44 -7.43 -4.75 -12.18
C ALA A 44 -7.94 -3.29 -12.31
N ALA A 45 -7.06 -2.31 -12.53
CA ALA A 45 -7.39 -0.88 -12.40
C ALA A 45 -8.56 -0.41 -13.28
N ALA A 46 -8.75 -1.01 -14.46
CA ALA A 46 -9.85 -0.67 -15.37
C ALA A 46 -11.19 -1.32 -15.01
N TYR A 47 -11.22 -2.17 -13.98
CA TYR A 47 -12.40 -2.97 -13.63
C TYR A 47 -13.08 -2.43 -12.37
N PRO A 48 -14.41 -2.64 -12.20
CA PRO A 48 -15.14 -2.20 -11.02
C PRO A 48 -14.59 -2.72 -9.68
N CYS A 49 -13.88 -3.84 -9.68
CA CYS A 49 -13.25 -4.39 -8.49
C CYS A 49 -12.02 -3.61 -7.99
N ALA A 50 -11.46 -2.69 -8.78
CA ALA A 50 -10.29 -1.90 -8.40
C ALA A 50 -10.54 -1.07 -7.13
N ARG A 51 -11.73 -0.46 -7.00
CA ARG A 51 -12.07 0.39 -5.86
C ARG A 51 -12.00 -0.35 -4.52
N PRO A 52 -12.74 -1.45 -4.30
CA PRO A 52 -12.65 -2.19 -3.04
C PRO A 52 -11.29 -2.86 -2.83
N MET A 53 -10.58 -3.27 -3.90
CA MET A 53 -9.22 -3.80 -3.79
C MET A 53 -8.21 -2.73 -3.32
N ALA A 54 -8.26 -1.52 -3.88
CA ALA A 54 -7.42 -0.40 -3.48
C ALA A 54 -7.64 0.00 -2.03
N ARG A 55 -8.91 0.08 -1.60
CA ARG A 55 -9.25 0.38 -0.21
C ARG A 55 -8.65 -0.63 0.76
N ALA A 56 -8.84 -1.93 0.48
CA ALA A 56 -8.29 -2.97 1.34
C ALA A 56 -6.76 -2.95 1.35
N LEU A 57 -6.13 -2.78 0.18
CA LEU A 57 -4.69 -2.68 0.07
C LEU A 57 -4.13 -1.50 0.87
N CYS A 58 -4.77 -0.32 0.81
CA CYS A 58 -4.39 0.83 1.61
C CYS A 58 -4.44 0.52 3.10
N ALA A 59 -5.55 -0.05 3.59
CA ALA A 59 -5.71 -0.37 5.01
C ALA A 59 -4.63 -1.36 5.49
N PHE A 60 -4.32 -2.37 4.69
CA PHE A 60 -3.29 -3.35 5.02
C PHE A 60 -1.88 -2.79 4.96
N ALA A 61 -1.56 -2.04 3.90
CA ALA A 61 -0.27 -1.37 3.76
C ALA A 61 -0.05 -0.35 4.90
N TRP A 62 -1.11 0.32 5.36
CA TRP A 62 -1.06 1.26 6.47
C TRP A 62 -0.58 0.60 7.77
N GLU A 63 -0.99 -0.64 8.06
CA GLU A 63 -0.51 -1.38 9.23
C GLU A 63 0.99 -1.74 9.13
N MET A 64 1.55 -1.82 7.93
CA MET A 64 2.96 -2.17 7.69
C MET A 64 3.92 -0.97 7.66
N ARG A 65 3.42 0.25 7.87
CA ARG A 65 4.15 1.51 7.61
C ARG A 65 5.40 1.72 8.49
N HIS A 66 5.45 1.11 9.67
CA HIS A 66 6.57 1.22 10.62
C HIS A 66 7.39 -0.07 10.73
N HIS A 67 7.32 -0.95 9.73
CA HIS A 67 8.03 -2.22 9.77
C HIS A 67 9.55 -2.03 9.86
N ALA A 68 10.22 -2.84 10.69
CA ALA A 68 11.66 -2.72 10.93
C ALA A 68 12.50 -2.97 9.66
N HIS A 69 12.09 -3.96 8.86
CA HIS A 69 12.79 -4.30 7.63
C HIS A 69 12.48 -3.31 6.48
N PRO A 70 13.50 -2.69 5.85
CA PRO A 70 13.30 -1.70 4.80
C PRO A 70 12.64 -2.27 3.55
N ALA A 71 12.85 -3.55 3.26
CA ALA A 71 12.24 -4.22 2.11
C ALA A 71 10.69 -4.23 2.21
N VAL A 72 10.16 -4.51 3.40
CA VAL A 72 8.71 -4.41 3.68
C VAL A 72 8.24 -2.97 3.57
N ARG A 73 8.98 -1.98 4.12
CA ARG A 73 8.62 -0.56 3.98
C ARG A 73 8.55 -0.10 2.52
N ARG A 74 9.52 -0.51 1.69
CA ARG A 74 9.47 -0.25 0.24
C ARG A 74 8.24 -0.87 -0.41
N ALA A 75 7.94 -2.13 -0.12
CA ALA A 75 6.76 -2.80 -0.66
C ALA A 75 5.45 -2.14 -0.21
N THR A 76 5.38 -1.67 1.04
CA THR A 76 4.28 -0.85 1.56
C THR A 76 4.09 0.42 0.73
N LEU A 77 5.17 1.17 0.45
CA LEU A 77 5.12 2.37 -0.38
C LEU A 77 4.66 2.03 -1.81
N VAL A 78 5.16 0.95 -2.40
CA VAL A 78 4.72 0.47 -3.73
C VAL A 78 3.22 0.14 -3.74
N ALA A 79 2.71 -0.50 -2.68
CA ALA A 79 1.30 -0.84 -2.53
C ALA A 79 0.41 0.41 -2.41
N LEU A 80 0.82 1.40 -1.61
CA LEU A 80 0.13 2.69 -1.50
C LEU A 80 0.14 3.45 -2.83
N GLY A 81 1.28 3.45 -3.54
CA GLY A 81 1.39 4.01 -4.89
C GLY A 81 0.43 3.35 -5.88
N ALA A 82 0.37 2.02 -5.89
CA ALA A 82 -0.55 1.26 -6.75
C ALA A 82 -2.03 1.59 -6.45
N ALA A 83 -2.38 1.76 -5.18
CA ALA A 83 -3.73 2.16 -4.79
C ALA A 83 -4.05 3.60 -5.23
N ALA A 84 -3.11 4.53 -5.07
CA ALA A 84 -3.26 5.89 -5.57
C ALA A 84 -3.41 5.92 -7.10
N GLU A 85 -2.62 5.14 -7.83
CA GLU A 85 -2.69 5.00 -9.30
C GLU A 85 -4.06 4.49 -9.75
N ALA A 86 -4.56 3.42 -9.12
CA ALA A 86 -5.79 2.74 -9.51
C ALA A 86 -7.07 3.55 -9.28
N LEU A 87 -7.06 4.52 -8.36
CA LEU A 87 -8.24 5.34 -8.05
C LEU A 87 -8.22 6.68 -8.81
N SER A 88 -9.37 7.12 -9.30
CA SER A 88 -9.53 8.51 -9.77
C SER A 88 -9.43 9.49 -8.60
N ALA A 89 -9.16 10.76 -8.87
CA ALA A 89 -9.02 11.78 -7.83
C ALA A 89 -10.27 11.88 -6.93
N ALA A 90 -11.46 11.88 -7.53
CA ALA A 90 -12.73 11.89 -6.81
C ALA A 90 -12.92 10.65 -5.92
N VAL A 91 -12.60 9.45 -6.43
CA VAL A 91 -12.75 8.20 -5.64
C VAL A 91 -11.70 8.13 -4.53
N LEU A 92 -10.48 8.61 -4.79
CA LEU A 92 -9.41 8.67 -3.80
C LEU A 92 -9.80 9.56 -2.62
N LEU A 93 -10.35 10.74 -2.87
CA LEU A 93 -10.86 11.62 -1.80
C LEU A 93 -12.03 10.99 -1.04
N GLN A 94 -12.92 10.27 -1.73
CA GLN A 94 -14.03 9.58 -1.07
C GLN A 94 -13.56 8.45 -0.14
N GLU A 95 -12.58 7.64 -0.55
CA GLU A 95 -12.12 6.49 0.22
C GLU A 95 -11.06 6.83 1.26
N LEU A 96 -10.15 7.76 0.96
CA LEU A 96 -8.98 8.08 1.79
C LEU A 96 -9.01 9.49 2.37
N GLY A 97 -9.99 10.33 2.03
CA GLY A 97 -9.98 11.76 2.38
C GLY A 97 -9.78 12.05 3.87
N GLY A 98 -10.37 11.23 4.76
CA GLY A 98 -10.20 11.37 6.21
C GLY A 98 -8.80 10.99 6.73
N SER A 99 -8.07 10.15 6.00
CA SER A 99 -6.72 9.66 6.38
C SER A 99 -5.62 10.25 5.51
N LEU A 100 -5.99 11.07 4.52
CA LEU A 100 -5.07 11.68 3.56
C LEU A 100 -4.05 12.63 4.22
N PRO A 101 -4.41 13.49 5.20
CA PRO A 101 -3.42 14.34 5.87
C PRO A 101 -2.33 13.52 6.57
N ASP A 102 -2.74 12.53 7.36
CA ASP A 102 -1.82 11.63 8.09
C ASP A 102 -0.91 10.87 7.11
N LEU A 103 -1.47 10.39 5.99
CA LEU A 103 -0.71 9.73 4.94
C LEU A 103 0.30 10.67 4.28
N GLN A 104 -0.07 11.93 4.01
CA GLN A 104 0.84 12.91 3.42
C GLN A 104 1.97 13.28 4.39
N GLU A 105 1.66 13.51 5.66
CA GLU A 105 2.65 13.78 6.70
C GLU A 105 3.63 12.61 6.86
N TRP A 106 3.11 11.38 6.94
CA TRP A 106 3.94 10.18 7.03
C TRP A 106 4.86 10.02 5.81
N LEU A 107 4.34 10.19 4.59
CA LEU A 107 5.15 10.10 3.37
C LEU A 107 6.26 11.16 3.33
N GLN A 108 5.98 12.39 3.80
CA GLN A 108 7.00 13.44 3.89
C GLN A 108 8.10 13.09 4.89
N SER A 109 7.75 12.53 6.06
CA SER A 109 8.73 12.08 7.04
C SER A 109 9.58 10.95 6.47
N VAL A 110 8.98 9.91 5.86
CA VAL A 110 9.76 8.81 5.24
C VAL A 110 10.68 9.33 4.13
N ALA A 111 10.22 10.27 3.31
CA ALA A 111 11.02 10.87 2.24
C ALA A 111 12.25 11.63 2.76
N ARG A 112 12.20 12.15 3.99
CA ARG A 112 13.28 12.94 4.60
C ARG A 112 14.18 12.11 5.52
N ASP A 113 13.57 11.23 6.30
CA ASP A 113 14.15 10.70 7.54
C ASP A 113 14.42 9.18 7.48
N ASP A 114 13.86 8.44 6.52
CA ASP A 114 14.10 7.00 6.43
C ASP A 114 15.57 6.70 6.10
N VAL A 115 16.16 5.70 6.75
CA VAL A 115 17.55 5.30 6.53
C VAL A 115 17.78 4.61 5.19
N ASP A 116 16.73 4.07 4.58
CA ASP A 116 16.78 3.38 3.29
C ASP A 116 16.50 4.34 2.12
N PRO A 117 17.47 4.57 1.20
CA PRO A 117 17.28 5.49 0.08
C PRO A 117 16.13 5.10 -0.85
N GLY A 118 15.85 3.79 -0.97
CA GLY A 118 14.71 3.30 -1.75
C GLY A 118 13.38 3.72 -1.13
N CYS A 119 13.25 3.63 0.19
CA CYS A 119 12.08 4.15 0.91
C CYS A 119 11.93 5.67 0.72
N GLN A 120 13.02 6.43 0.83
CA GLN A 120 13.00 7.88 0.63
C GLN A 120 12.46 8.25 -0.77
N GLN A 121 12.99 7.60 -1.81
CA GLN A 121 12.61 7.85 -3.20
C GLN A 121 11.14 7.47 -3.47
N LEU A 122 10.72 6.28 -3.02
CA LEU A 122 9.35 5.80 -3.20
C LEU A 122 8.34 6.67 -2.43
N ALA A 123 8.69 7.14 -1.23
CA ALA A 123 7.84 8.01 -0.44
C ALA A 123 7.68 9.39 -1.11
N ALA A 124 8.75 9.98 -1.63
CA ALA A 124 8.69 11.22 -2.39
C ALA A 124 7.81 11.07 -3.65
N ALA A 125 7.96 9.97 -4.38
CA ALA A 125 7.14 9.68 -5.56
C ALA A 125 5.66 9.52 -5.20
N CYS A 126 5.35 8.74 -4.16
CA CYS A 126 3.97 8.54 -3.68
C CYS A 126 3.36 9.86 -3.20
N HIS A 127 4.11 10.68 -2.45
CA HIS A 127 3.66 11.98 -1.98
C HIS A 127 3.31 12.91 -3.16
N SER A 128 4.20 12.96 -4.16
CA SER A 128 3.97 13.77 -5.37
C SER A 128 2.71 13.31 -6.14
N LEU A 129 2.55 12.00 -6.32
CA LEU A 129 1.38 11.41 -6.97
C LEU A 129 0.07 11.76 -6.26
N LEU A 130 0.03 11.59 -4.94
CA LEU A 130 -1.16 11.93 -4.14
C LEU A 130 -1.45 13.42 -4.21
N GLY A 131 -0.44 14.28 -4.06
CA GLY A 131 -0.60 15.72 -4.19
C GLY A 131 -1.14 16.14 -5.56
N ALA A 132 -0.68 15.50 -6.64
CA ALA A 132 -1.17 15.76 -7.98
C ALA A 132 -2.65 15.35 -8.15
N LYS A 133 -3.05 14.20 -7.61
CA LYS A 133 -4.45 13.76 -7.64
C LYS A 133 -5.36 14.68 -6.84
N VAL A 134 -4.95 15.08 -5.65
CA VAL A 134 -5.75 15.98 -4.78
C VAL A 134 -5.99 17.33 -5.45
N ARG A 135 -4.99 17.88 -6.16
CA ARG A 135 -5.15 19.14 -6.92
C ARG A 135 -6.03 19.01 -8.17
N ALA A 136 -6.24 17.80 -8.65
CA ALA A 136 -7.01 17.52 -9.86
C ALA A 136 -8.49 17.13 -9.58
N ALA A 137 -8.86 16.99 -8.30
CA ALA A 137 -10.25 16.80 -7.85
C ALA A 137 -10.93 18.15 -7.62
#